data_AF-A0A2I1K7B3-F1
#
_entry.id   AF-A0A2I1K7B3-F1
#
_cell.length_a   1.000
_cell.length_b   1.000
_cell.length_c   1.000
_cell.angle_alpha   90.00
_cell.angle_beta   90.00
_cell.angle_gamma   90.00
#
_symmetry.space_group_name_H-M   'P 1'
#
loop_
_entity.id
_entity.type
_entity.pdbx_description
1 polymer ?
#
loop_
_entity_poly.entity_id
_entity_poly.type
_entity_poly.pdbx_seq_one_letter_code
_entity_poly.pdbx_strand_id
1 'polypeptide(L)'
;MEEKLIKSMKGMGAFIFFIGFLFVDIVLIILSIQHNSHKLLTLSILLLIFDLFLPFGIKVVKPNEALVLTLFGHYTGTIKEAGIYFVNPFSVAVNPASHTQLRQSGDVHSTSTSISIDGTTTTNVTPSKKAIFLKKMTLSNGRQKINDVLGNPIEIAVAVIWQVKDTAKAVFEVDNYKEYLSLQCDAALRNIVRIYPYDVAENIDTTGDSEPDDGSLRGSSTLVAERIRQEIQDKVADAGL
;
A
#
# COMPACT_ATOMS: atom_id res chain seq x y z
N MET A 1 8.53 -10.15 -8.18
CA MET A 1 8.86 -9.17 -9.26
C MET A 1 9.87 -8.13 -8.77
N GLU A 2 10.63 -7.44 -9.64
CA GLU A 2 11.49 -6.31 -9.25
C GLU A 2 10.82 -4.96 -9.57
N GLU A 3 10.93 -4.01 -8.66
CA GLU A 3 10.32 -2.68 -8.80
C GLU A 3 10.97 -1.85 -9.91
N LYS A 4 10.16 -1.39 -10.87
CA LYS A 4 10.60 -0.46 -11.91
C LYS A 4 10.22 0.96 -11.54
N LEU A 5 11.21 1.75 -11.11
CA LEU A 5 11.03 3.18 -10.82
C LEU A 5 10.97 3.96 -12.13
N ILE A 6 9.82 4.59 -12.40
CA ILE A 6 9.69 5.50 -13.53
C ILE A 6 9.91 6.92 -13.05
N LYS A 7 10.97 7.55 -13.56
CA LYS A 7 11.13 9.01 -13.48
C LYS A 7 10.18 9.65 -14.48
N SER A 8 8.94 9.87 -14.07
CA SER A 8 7.92 10.45 -14.95
C SER A 8 8.13 11.96 -15.12
N MET A 9 7.70 12.48 -16.28
CA MET A 9 7.82 13.89 -16.64
C MET A 9 7.02 14.76 -15.66
N LYS A 10 7.51 15.99 -15.41
CA LYS A 10 6.82 16.99 -14.57
C LYS A 10 5.42 17.23 -15.14
N GLY A 11 4.40 16.63 -14.52
CA GLY A 11 3.00 16.68 -14.94
C GLY A 11 2.41 18.08 -14.91
N MET A 12 3.05 19.03 -14.22
CA MET A 12 2.72 20.44 -14.29
C MET A 12 2.86 21.01 -15.72
N GLY A 13 3.86 20.56 -16.49
CA GLY A 13 3.99 20.96 -17.89
C GLY A 13 2.82 20.45 -18.74
N ALA A 14 2.43 19.17 -18.56
CA ALA A 14 1.29 18.59 -19.26
C ALA A 14 -0.03 19.30 -18.90
N PHE A 15 -0.20 19.71 -17.64
CA PHE A 15 -1.36 20.50 -17.20
C PHE A 15 -1.42 21.88 -17.85
N ILE A 16 -0.28 22.57 -17.97
CA ILE A 16 -0.21 23.87 -18.65
C ILE A 16 -0.51 23.71 -20.15
N PHE A 17 0.02 22.67 -20.80
CA PHE A 17 -0.32 22.36 -22.20
C PHE A 17 -1.81 22.09 -22.37
N PHE A 18 -2.43 21.29 -21.50
CA PHE A 18 -3.86 21.02 -21.52
C PHE A 18 -4.69 22.31 -21.42
N ILE A 19 -4.35 23.22 -20.51
CA ILE A 19 -5.03 24.53 -20.41
C ILE A 19 -4.83 25.35 -21.70
N GLY A 20 -3.64 25.30 -22.29
CA GLY A 20 -3.35 25.97 -23.56
C GLY A 20 -4.21 25.45 -24.71
N PHE A 21 -4.35 24.12 -24.83
CA PHE A 21 -5.19 23.50 -25.86
C PHE A 21 -6.68 23.85 -25.69
N LEU A 22 -7.19 23.87 -24.45
CA LEU A 22 -8.56 24.33 -24.18
C LEU A 22 -8.79 25.78 -24.62
N PHE A 23 -7.79 26.67 -24.47
CA PHE A 23 -7.91 28.05 -24.94
C PHE A 23 -7.92 28.13 -26.47
N VAL A 24 -7.07 27.33 -27.14
CA VAL A 24 -7.04 27.23 -28.61
C VAL A 24 -8.38 26.73 -29.15
N ASP A 25 -8.99 25.74 -28.50
CA ASP A 25 -10.31 25.22 -28.86
C ASP A 25 -11.41 26.29 -28.77
N ILE A 26 -11.43 27.08 -27.69
CA ILE A 26 -12.39 28.18 -27.52
C ILE A 26 -12.25 29.19 -28.67
N VAL A 27 -11.03 29.57 -29.03
CA VAL A 27 -10.77 30.51 -30.14
C VAL A 27 -11.22 29.92 -31.48
N LEU A 28 -10.94 28.64 -31.73
CA LEU A 28 -11.37 27.92 -32.94
C LEU A 28 -12.90 27.86 -33.07
N ILE A 29 -13.60 27.64 -31.97
CA ILE A 29 -15.08 27.65 -31.93
C ILE A 29 -15.61 29.03 -32.29
N ILE A 30 -15.06 30.11 -31.73
CA ILE A 30 -15.48 31.48 -32.01
C ILE A 30 -15.25 31.83 -33.50
N LEU A 31 -14.07 31.51 -34.02
CA LEU A 31 -13.73 31.75 -35.44
C LEU A 31 -14.61 30.94 -36.39
N SER A 32 -14.96 29.71 -36.01
CA SER A 32 -15.86 28.87 -36.79
C SER A 32 -17.25 29.48 -36.93
N ILE A 33 -17.78 30.09 -35.85
CA ILE A 33 -19.08 30.74 -35.86
C ILE A 33 -19.03 32.01 -36.72
N GLN A 34 -17.97 32.80 -36.63
CA GLN A 34 -17.81 34.04 -37.39
C GLN A 34 -17.71 33.81 -38.91
N HIS A 35 -16.96 32.79 -39.34
CA HIS A 35 -16.77 32.48 -40.76
C HIS A 35 -17.84 31.53 -41.34
N ASN A 36 -18.85 31.15 -40.55
CA ASN A 36 -19.92 30.21 -40.91
C ASN A 36 -19.42 28.95 -41.66
N SER A 37 -18.24 28.48 -41.25
CA SER A 37 -17.51 27.43 -41.98
C SER A 37 -17.66 26.11 -41.25
N HIS A 38 -18.47 25.20 -41.80
CA HIS A 38 -18.73 23.88 -41.19
C HIS A 38 -17.46 23.05 -40.94
N LYS A 39 -16.42 23.24 -41.77
CA LYS A 39 -15.13 22.52 -41.62
C LYS A 39 -14.38 22.87 -40.33
N LEU A 40 -14.41 24.14 -39.92
CA LEU A 40 -13.76 24.59 -38.69
C LEU A 40 -14.50 24.08 -37.46
N LEU A 41 -15.83 24.01 -37.53
CA LEU A 41 -16.68 23.50 -36.46
C LEU A 41 -16.43 22.01 -36.21
N THR A 42 -16.31 21.22 -37.28
CA THR A 42 -16.00 19.78 -37.15
C THR A 42 -14.60 19.55 -36.56
N LEU A 43 -13.63 20.41 -36.89
CA LEU A 43 -12.26 20.28 -36.39
C LEU A 43 -12.17 20.63 -34.89
N SER A 44 -12.84 21.69 -34.44
CA SER A 44 -12.83 22.08 -33.03
C SER A 44 -13.52 21.07 -32.13
N ILE A 45 -14.61 20.46 -32.58
CA ILE A 45 -15.29 19.38 -31.84
C ILE A 45 -14.38 18.15 -31.71
N LEU A 46 -13.64 17.80 -32.77
CA LEU A 46 -12.72 16.66 -32.75
C LEU A 46 -11.54 16.90 -31.79
N LEU A 47 -10.99 18.12 -31.77
CA LEU A 47 -9.94 18.51 -30.83
C LEU A 47 -10.44 18.50 -29.38
N LEU A 48 -11.65 19.01 -29.12
CA LEU A 48 -12.24 19.02 -27.78
C LEU A 48 -12.43 17.60 -27.24
N ILE A 49 -12.88 16.68 -28.09
CA ILE A 49 -12.99 15.26 -27.73
C ILE A 49 -11.61 14.69 -27.37
N PHE A 50 -10.56 15.03 -28.12
CA PHE A 50 -9.20 14.59 -27.84
C PHE A 50 -8.68 15.14 -26.50
N ASP A 51 -8.89 16.44 -26.24
CA ASP A 51 -8.50 17.10 -25.00
C ASP A 51 -9.20 16.51 -23.78
N LEU A 52 -10.45 16.06 -23.92
CA LEU A 52 -11.19 15.41 -22.83
C LEU A 52 -10.49 14.15 -22.29
N PHE A 53 -9.63 13.48 -23.08
CA PHE A 53 -8.87 12.31 -22.63
C PHE A 53 -7.58 12.66 -21.85
N LEU A 54 -6.99 13.84 -22.06
CA LEU A 54 -5.76 14.26 -21.38
C LEU A 54 -5.84 14.29 -19.84
N PRO A 55 -6.89 14.83 -19.20
CA PRO A 55 -6.92 14.94 -17.73
C PRO A 55 -6.92 13.58 -17.02
N PHE A 56 -7.35 12.50 -17.68
CA PHE A 56 -7.32 11.14 -17.12
C PHE A 56 -5.90 10.63 -16.81
N GLY A 57 -4.90 11.15 -17.52
CA GLY A 57 -3.49 10.80 -17.35
C GLY A 57 -2.79 11.50 -16.18
N ILE A 58 -3.39 12.51 -15.57
CA ILE A 58 -2.75 13.27 -14.48
C ILE A 58 -2.90 12.51 -13.16
N LYS A 59 -1.78 12.19 -12.50
CA LYS A 59 -1.74 11.58 -11.16
C LYS A 59 -0.91 12.44 -10.22
N VAL A 60 -1.38 12.58 -8.99
CA VAL A 60 -0.70 13.33 -7.93
C VAL A 60 -0.20 12.36 -6.88
N VAL A 61 1.09 12.46 -6.56
CA VAL A 61 1.77 11.63 -5.57
C VAL A 61 2.25 12.52 -4.43
N LYS A 62 1.85 12.19 -3.20
CA LYS A 62 2.25 12.93 -2.00
C LYS A 62 3.59 12.42 -1.46
N PRO A 63 4.28 13.19 -0.60
CA PRO A 63 5.51 12.72 0.06
C PRO A 63 5.27 11.43 0.86
N ASN A 64 6.17 10.46 0.73
CA ASN A 64 6.10 9.13 1.35
C ASN A 64 4.89 8.29 0.91
N GLU A 65 4.35 8.56 -0.29
CA GLU A 65 3.33 7.73 -0.93
C GLU A 65 3.86 7.22 -2.26
N ALA A 66 3.43 6.01 -2.62
CA ALA A 66 3.75 5.39 -3.89
C ALA A 66 2.47 5.02 -4.64
N LEU A 67 2.50 5.18 -5.95
CA LEU A 67 1.48 4.66 -6.86
C LEU A 67 2.09 3.55 -7.70
N VAL A 68 1.51 2.37 -7.59
CA VAL A 68 1.81 1.20 -8.43
C VAL A 68 0.85 1.23 -9.61
N LEU A 69 1.40 1.34 -10.82
CA LEU A 69 0.63 1.56 -12.04
C LEU A 69 0.58 0.31 -12.90
N THR A 70 -0.62 0.02 -13.40
CA THR A 70 -0.88 -1.03 -14.38
C THR A 70 -1.50 -0.42 -15.62
N LEU A 71 -1.12 -0.95 -16.79
CA LEU A 71 -1.69 -0.59 -18.09
C LEU A 71 -2.20 -1.88 -18.74
N PHE A 72 -3.50 -1.96 -19.01
CA PHE A 72 -4.14 -3.15 -19.59
C PHE A 72 -3.79 -4.47 -18.87
N GLY A 73 -3.69 -4.44 -17.53
CA GLY A 73 -3.35 -5.61 -16.72
C GLY A 73 -1.86 -5.92 -16.60
N HIS A 74 -0.99 -5.21 -17.33
CA HIS A 74 0.46 -5.34 -17.20
C HIS A 74 1.03 -4.30 -16.24
N TYR A 75 1.97 -4.70 -15.39
CA TYR A 75 2.71 -3.77 -14.54
C TYR A 75 3.57 -2.84 -15.39
N THR A 76 3.32 -1.54 -15.29
CA THR A 76 4.05 -0.51 -16.06
C THR A 76 5.22 0.04 -15.25
N GLY A 77 5.01 0.27 -13.95
CA GLY A 77 6.01 0.79 -13.03
C GLY A 77 5.42 1.40 -11.76
N THR A 78 6.30 1.88 -10.89
CA THR A 78 5.95 2.57 -9.65
C THR A 78 6.49 4.00 -9.65
N ILE A 79 5.68 4.94 -9.14
CA ILE A 79 6.10 6.33 -8.86
C ILE A 79 6.11 6.56 -7.34
N LYS A 80 7.27 6.94 -6.78
CA LYS A 80 7.46 7.22 -5.33
C LYS A 80 7.75 8.68 -5.00
N GLU A 81 8.28 9.42 -5.97
CA GLU A 81 8.66 10.81 -5.78
C GLU A 81 7.40 11.68 -5.67
N ALA A 82 7.45 12.69 -4.79
CA ALA A 82 6.33 13.61 -4.61
C ALA A 82 6.23 14.55 -5.81
N GLY A 83 5.03 14.66 -6.39
CA GLY A 83 4.83 15.51 -7.54
C GLY A 83 3.54 15.24 -8.31
N ILE A 84 3.35 16.02 -9.36
CA ILE A 84 2.33 15.79 -10.36
C ILE A 84 3.00 15.08 -11.52
N TYR A 85 2.42 13.98 -11.97
CA TYR A 85 2.94 13.16 -13.05
C TYR A 85 1.88 13.00 -14.13
N PHE A 86 2.33 13.05 -15.38
CA PHE A 86 1.51 12.67 -16.51
C PHE A 86 1.87 11.23 -16.89
N VAL A 87 0.91 10.33 -16.71
CA VAL A 87 1.02 8.93 -17.12
C VAL A 87 0.02 8.66 -18.22
N ASN A 88 0.15 7.53 -18.90
CA ASN A 88 -0.82 7.15 -19.92
C ASN A 88 -2.24 7.15 -19.31
N PRO A 89 -3.24 7.81 -19.94
CA PRO A 89 -4.60 7.94 -19.43
C PRO A 89 -5.30 6.61 -19.09
N PHE A 90 -4.86 5.51 -19.70
CA PHE A 90 -5.37 4.17 -19.41
C PHE A 90 -4.67 3.47 -18.23
N SER A 91 -3.75 4.16 -17.53
CA SER A 91 -3.04 3.59 -16.38
C SER A 91 -3.90 3.64 -15.12
N VAL A 92 -4.05 2.49 -14.47
CA VAL A 92 -4.80 2.35 -13.22
C VAL A 92 -3.83 2.10 -12.07
N ALA A 93 -4.02 2.84 -10.98
CA ALA A 93 -3.32 2.60 -9.72
C ALA A 93 -3.99 1.46 -8.95
N VAL A 94 -3.20 0.49 -8.51
CA VAL A 94 -3.68 -0.71 -7.80
C VAL A 94 -3.17 -0.69 -6.37
N ASN A 95 -4.07 -0.89 -5.40
CA ASN A 95 -3.75 -1.10 -3.99
C ASN A 95 -4.78 -2.05 -3.38
N PRO A 96 -4.44 -3.34 -3.19
CA PRO A 96 -5.39 -4.33 -2.69
C PRO A 96 -5.65 -4.18 -1.18
N ALA A 97 -4.71 -3.64 -0.41
CA ALA A 97 -4.86 -3.37 1.02
C ALA A 97 -5.53 -2.02 1.34
N SER A 98 -6.19 -1.40 0.35
CA SER A 98 -6.80 -0.06 0.50
C SER A 98 -8.04 -0.05 1.38
N HIS A 99 -8.76 -1.17 1.47
CA HIS A 99 -9.92 -1.35 2.35
C HIS A 99 -9.55 -1.93 3.72
N THR A 100 -8.32 -2.43 3.88
CA THR A 100 -7.86 -3.08 5.10
C THR A 100 -7.40 -2.03 6.12
N GLN A 101 -8.19 -1.88 7.17
CA GLN A 101 -7.81 -1.16 8.38
C GLN A 101 -7.25 -2.18 9.36
N LEU A 102 -5.95 -2.10 9.63
CA LEU A 102 -5.36 -2.82 10.76
C LEU A 102 -5.94 -2.19 12.03
N ARG A 103 -6.45 -3.01 12.95
CA ARG A 103 -7.06 -2.54 14.20
C ARG A 103 -5.99 -1.99 15.13
N GLN A 104 -5.50 -0.79 14.83
CA GLN A 104 -4.62 -0.04 15.71
C GLN A 104 -5.48 0.78 16.66
N SER A 105 -5.61 0.29 17.89
CA SER A 105 -6.10 0.98 19.10
C SER A 105 -7.24 2.00 18.91
N GLY A 106 -8.47 1.54 19.10
CA GLY A 106 -9.55 2.28 19.80
C GLY A 106 -10.17 3.54 19.18
N ASP A 107 -9.52 4.25 18.26
CA ASP A 107 -10.06 5.51 17.77
C ASP A 107 -9.68 5.77 16.31
N VAL A 108 -10.54 5.29 15.40
CA VAL A 108 -10.53 5.72 14.01
C VAL A 108 -11.99 5.89 13.60
N HIS A 109 -12.52 7.09 13.82
CA HIS A 109 -13.78 7.50 13.21
C HIS A 109 -13.55 7.54 11.70
N SER A 110 -13.87 6.45 11.00
CA SER A 110 -13.98 6.48 9.54
C SER A 110 -15.18 7.36 9.24
N THR A 111 -14.94 8.63 8.89
CA THR A 111 -15.98 9.52 8.37
C THR A 111 -16.49 8.92 7.06
N SER A 112 -17.49 8.06 7.17
CA SER A 112 -18.29 7.59 6.06
C SER A 112 -19.14 8.78 5.61
N THR A 113 -18.82 9.37 4.47
CA THR A 113 -19.72 10.32 3.82
C THR A 113 -20.95 9.54 3.35
N SER A 114 -22.05 9.66 4.08
CA SER A 114 -23.36 9.17 3.64
C SER A 114 -23.92 10.17 2.61
N ILE A 115 -24.16 9.69 1.40
CA ILE A 115 -24.94 10.43 0.40
C ILE A 115 -26.39 9.96 0.54
N SER A 116 -27.25 10.82 1.07
CA SER A 116 -28.69 10.56 1.16
C SER A 116 -29.37 11.08 -0.10
N ILE A 117 -29.82 10.17 -0.97
CA ILE A 117 -30.76 10.47 -2.06
C ILE A 117 -32.02 9.64 -1.78
N ASP A 118 -33.14 10.33 -1.58
CA ASP A 118 -34.52 9.83 -1.52
C ASP A 118 -34.70 8.31 -1.33
N GLY A 119 -34.76 7.89 -0.06
CA GLY A 119 -35.52 6.71 0.36
C GLY A 119 -35.03 5.31 -0.01
N THR A 120 -33.92 5.08 -0.73
CA THR A 120 -33.45 3.69 -0.99
C THR A 120 -31.91 3.56 -1.04
N THR A 121 -31.40 2.63 -0.21
CA THR A 121 -30.02 2.11 -0.08
C THR A 121 -28.90 3.11 0.25
N THR A 122 -28.55 3.15 1.54
CA THR A 122 -27.31 3.72 2.06
C THR A 122 -26.09 2.89 1.66
N THR A 123 -25.51 3.17 0.49
CA THR A 123 -24.15 2.67 0.17
C THR A 123 -23.11 3.58 0.84
N ASN A 124 -22.55 3.13 1.96
CA ASN A 124 -21.38 3.77 2.56
C ASN A 124 -20.16 3.56 1.64
N VAL A 125 -19.82 4.56 0.83
CA VAL A 125 -18.62 4.53 -0.02
C VAL A 125 -17.49 5.25 0.73
N THR A 126 -16.66 4.50 1.45
CA THR A 126 -15.37 5.03 1.90
C THR A 126 -14.45 5.16 0.69
N PRO A 127 -13.96 6.36 0.34
CA PRO A 127 -13.04 6.51 -0.79
C PRO A 127 -11.75 5.74 -0.49
N SER A 128 -11.53 4.63 -1.22
CA SER A 128 -10.33 3.83 -1.04
C SER A 128 -9.12 4.58 -1.59
N LYS A 129 -8.15 4.84 -0.73
CA LYS A 129 -6.93 5.53 -1.15
C LYS A 129 -6.06 4.53 -1.92
N LYS A 130 -5.96 4.72 -3.23
CA LYS A 130 -5.18 3.85 -4.14
C LYS A 130 -3.66 3.97 -3.98
N ALA A 131 -3.18 4.88 -3.13
CA ALA A 131 -1.77 5.06 -2.84
C ALA A 131 -1.30 4.17 -1.69
N ILE A 132 -0.05 3.71 -1.77
CA ILE A 132 0.60 2.90 -0.75
C ILE A 132 1.51 3.80 0.07
N PHE A 133 1.43 3.73 1.39
CA PHE A 133 2.29 4.52 2.27
C PHE A 133 3.67 3.86 2.42
N LEU A 134 4.72 4.66 2.29
CA LEU A 134 6.12 4.25 2.48
C LEU A 134 6.64 4.58 3.90
N LYS A 135 5.76 5.05 4.78
CA LYS A 135 6.10 5.41 6.16
C LYS A 135 6.22 4.14 7.00
N LYS A 136 7.01 4.22 8.08
CA LYS A 136 6.99 3.21 9.14
C LYS A 136 5.62 3.18 9.80
N MET A 137 5.01 2.00 9.87
CA MET A 137 3.72 1.74 10.44
C MET A 137 3.87 0.73 11.58
N THR A 138 2.98 0.79 12.56
CA THR A 138 2.95 -0.16 13.67
C THR A 138 1.82 -1.14 13.47
N LEU A 139 2.14 -2.44 13.51
CA LEU A 139 1.18 -3.51 13.65
C LEU A 139 1.17 -3.95 15.12
N SER A 140 -0.02 -4.09 15.71
CA SER A 140 -0.19 -4.63 17.05
C SER A 140 -1.19 -5.77 16.98
N ASN A 141 -0.73 -6.98 17.29
CA ASN A 141 -1.59 -8.16 17.31
C ASN A 141 -2.17 -8.38 18.71
N GLY A 142 -3.31 -9.04 18.77
CA GLY A 142 -3.96 -9.38 20.04
C GLY A 142 -3.13 -10.33 20.89
N ARG A 143 -3.50 -10.46 22.18
CA ARG A 143 -2.91 -11.45 23.08
C ARG A 143 -3.25 -12.86 22.58
N GLN A 144 -2.28 -13.75 22.59
CA GLN A 144 -2.43 -15.13 22.18
C GLN A 144 -1.92 -16.05 23.29
N LYS A 145 -2.69 -17.09 23.58
CA LYS A 145 -2.30 -18.13 24.52
C LYS A 145 -1.51 -19.21 23.79
N ILE A 146 -0.27 -19.40 24.19
CA ILE A 146 0.69 -20.32 23.58
C ILE A 146 1.37 -21.10 24.71
N ASN A 147 1.71 -22.35 24.47
CA ASN A 147 2.50 -23.11 25.44
C ASN A 147 3.99 -22.91 25.14
N ASP A 148 4.79 -22.70 26.18
CA ASP A 148 6.24 -22.72 26.08
C ASP A 148 6.77 -24.15 25.85
N VAL A 149 8.09 -24.31 25.74
CA VAL A 149 8.73 -25.62 25.54
C VAL A 149 8.45 -26.62 26.68
N LEU A 150 8.19 -26.13 27.90
CA LEU A 150 7.89 -26.93 29.09
C LEU A 150 6.37 -27.21 29.24
N GLY A 151 5.54 -26.69 28.34
CA GLY A 151 4.09 -26.85 28.39
C GLY A 151 3.36 -25.83 29.27
N ASN A 152 4.05 -24.82 29.81
CA ASN A 152 3.45 -23.75 30.57
C ASN A 152 2.61 -22.85 29.65
N PRO A 153 1.33 -22.61 29.97
CA PRO A 153 0.50 -21.72 29.18
C PRO A 153 0.86 -20.26 29.47
N ILE A 154 1.31 -19.55 28.44
CA ILE A 154 1.68 -18.14 28.53
C ILE A 154 0.84 -17.29 27.56
N GLU A 155 0.62 -16.04 27.94
CA GLU A 155 -0.09 -15.06 27.10
C GLU A 155 0.90 -14.03 26.57
N ILE A 156 1.05 -13.96 25.25
CA ILE A 156 1.98 -13.02 24.60
C ILE A 156 1.23 -12.14 23.61
N ALA A 157 1.61 -10.86 23.56
CA ALA A 157 1.26 -9.93 22.50
C ALA A 157 2.55 -9.38 21.88
N VAL A 158 2.50 -9.10 20.58
CA VAL A 158 3.63 -8.57 19.83
C VAL A 158 3.23 -7.30 19.10
N ALA A 159 4.11 -6.31 19.12
CA ALA A 159 4.01 -5.10 18.31
C ALA A 159 5.21 -5.03 17.38
N VAL A 160 4.95 -4.88 16.09
CA VAL A 160 5.97 -4.86 15.03
C VAL A 160 5.92 -3.54 14.29
N ILE A 161 7.07 -2.91 14.11
CA ILE A 161 7.22 -1.72 13.27
C ILE A 161 7.72 -2.19 11.90
N TRP A 162 6.99 -1.86 10.85
CA TRP A 162 7.26 -2.31 9.48
C TRP A 162 7.11 -1.15 8.49
N GLN A 163 7.65 -1.30 7.29
CA GLN A 163 7.52 -0.31 6.20
C GLN A 163 7.55 -1.03 4.86
N VAL A 164 6.85 -0.52 3.84
CA VAL A 164 6.92 -1.11 2.50
C VAL A 164 8.23 -0.69 1.82
N LYS A 165 9.09 -1.64 1.46
CA LYS A 165 10.34 -1.38 0.73
C LYS A 165 10.11 -1.47 -0.78
N ASP A 166 9.50 -2.57 -1.22
CA ASP A 166 9.14 -2.83 -2.62
C ASP A 166 7.62 -2.83 -2.78
N THR A 167 7.11 -1.81 -3.47
CA THR A 167 5.66 -1.63 -3.62
C THR A 167 5.06 -2.55 -4.67
N ALA A 168 5.86 -3.00 -5.65
CA ALA A 168 5.38 -3.91 -6.68
C ALA A 168 5.17 -5.30 -6.08
N LYS A 169 6.14 -5.80 -5.31
CA LYS A 169 5.99 -7.06 -4.55
C LYS A 169 4.81 -7.01 -3.59
N ALA A 170 4.66 -5.93 -2.83
CA ALA A 170 3.57 -5.79 -1.86
C ALA A 170 2.16 -5.79 -2.48
N VAL A 171 2.03 -5.44 -3.77
CA VAL A 171 0.73 -5.41 -4.47
C VAL A 171 0.45 -6.68 -5.26
N PHE A 172 1.48 -7.31 -5.84
CA PHE A 172 1.30 -8.39 -6.81
C PHE A 172 1.73 -9.77 -6.30
N GLU A 173 2.62 -9.85 -5.31
CA GLU A 173 3.09 -11.14 -4.77
C GLU A 173 2.14 -11.68 -3.69
N VAL A 174 1.41 -10.78 -3.02
CA VAL A 174 0.47 -11.12 -1.94
C VAL A 174 -0.84 -10.37 -2.13
N ASP A 175 -1.95 -11.06 -1.84
CA ASP A 175 -3.30 -10.48 -1.96
C ASP A 175 -3.44 -9.22 -1.08
N ASN A 176 -3.06 -9.32 0.18
CA ASN A 176 -3.15 -8.22 1.14
C ASN A 176 -1.95 -8.23 2.06
N TYR A 177 -0.94 -7.44 1.73
CA TYR A 177 0.33 -7.38 2.47
C TYR A 177 0.17 -7.05 3.96
N LYS A 178 -0.87 -6.30 4.36
CA LYS A 178 -1.13 -5.99 5.78
C LYS A 178 -1.63 -7.21 6.55
N GLU A 179 -2.57 -7.94 5.97
CA GLU A 179 -3.12 -9.15 6.58
C GLU A 179 -2.11 -10.30 6.54
N TYR A 180 -1.38 -10.42 5.44
CA TYR A 180 -0.27 -11.33 5.31
C TYR A 180 0.77 -11.11 6.41
N LEU A 181 1.22 -9.86 6.62
CA LEU A 181 2.13 -9.53 7.72
C LEU A 181 1.53 -9.91 9.09
N SER A 182 0.25 -9.62 9.34
CA SER A 182 -0.40 -10.00 10.61
C SER A 182 -0.36 -11.51 10.85
N LEU A 183 -0.65 -12.30 9.82
CA LEU A 183 -0.65 -13.76 9.90
C LEU A 183 0.77 -14.32 10.09
N GLN A 184 1.75 -13.79 9.36
CA GLN A 184 3.15 -14.23 9.50
C GLN A 184 3.72 -13.87 10.88
N CYS A 185 3.38 -12.72 11.44
CA CYS A 185 3.73 -12.35 12.81
C CYS A 185 3.18 -13.36 13.82
N ASP A 186 1.90 -13.75 13.69
CA ASP A 186 1.26 -14.72 14.59
C ASP A 186 1.82 -16.14 14.46
N ALA A 187 2.21 -16.54 13.26
CA ALA A 187 2.85 -17.82 12.99
C ALA A 187 4.29 -17.86 13.53
N ALA A 188 5.09 -16.84 13.22
CA ALA A 188 6.47 -16.71 13.67
C ALA A 188 6.54 -16.65 15.21
N LEU A 189 5.66 -15.85 15.84
CA LEU A 189 5.58 -15.78 17.30
C LEU A 189 5.33 -17.15 17.92
N ARG A 190 4.37 -17.93 17.40
CA ARG A 190 4.09 -19.30 17.89
C ARG A 190 5.28 -20.25 17.72
N ASN A 191 5.95 -20.19 16.58
CA ASN A 191 7.07 -21.07 16.29
C ASN A 191 8.24 -20.81 17.24
N ILE A 192 8.58 -19.53 17.46
CA ILE A 192 9.67 -19.15 18.34
C ILE A 192 9.29 -19.41 19.80
N VAL A 193 8.11 -19.02 20.26
CA VAL A 193 7.71 -19.20 21.67
C VAL A 193 7.71 -20.67 22.10
N ARG A 194 7.43 -21.61 21.20
CA ARG A 194 7.42 -23.06 21.51
C ARG A 194 8.79 -23.64 21.81
N ILE A 195 9.87 -22.99 21.41
CA ILE A 195 11.24 -23.48 21.63
C ILE A 195 11.93 -22.84 22.84
N TYR A 196 11.38 -21.76 23.38
CA TYR A 196 11.92 -21.09 24.58
C TYR A 196 11.13 -21.47 25.83
N PRO A 197 11.79 -21.70 26.98
CA PRO A 197 11.13 -21.80 28.28
C PRO A 197 10.74 -20.42 28.81
N TYR A 198 9.70 -20.37 29.65
CA TYR A 198 9.31 -19.12 30.31
C TYR A 198 10.42 -18.55 31.19
N ASP A 199 11.06 -19.39 32.00
CA ASP A 199 12.19 -19.06 32.87
C ASP A 199 13.41 -19.91 32.52
N VAL A 200 14.57 -19.59 33.08
CA VAL A 200 15.82 -20.34 32.85
C VAL A 200 15.62 -21.81 33.19
N ALA A 201 15.98 -22.70 32.26
CA ALA A 201 15.84 -24.14 32.42
C ALA A 201 17.11 -24.84 31.92
N GLU A 202 17.63 -25.75 32.74
CA GLU A 202 18.85 -26.51 32.41
C GLU A 202 18.59 -27.51 31.27
N ASN A 203 19.58 -27.71 30.40
CA ASN A 203 19.58 -28.69 29.29
C ASN A 203 18.60 -28.39 28.13
N ILE A 204 18.19 -27.13 27.94
CA ILE A 204 17.42 -26.73 26.76
C ILE A 204 18.34 -26.00 25.79
N ASP A 205 18.40 -26.48 24.56
CA ASP A 205 19.06 -25.78 23.46
C ASP A 205 18.02 -24.87 22.79
N THR A 206 18.09 -23.55 23.03
CA THR A 206 17.21 -22.59 22.37
C THR A 206 17.81 -21.95 21.11
N THR A 207 19.09 -22.18 20.82
CA THR A 207 19.80 -21.64 19.65
C THR A 207 19.76 -22.59 18.46
N GLY A 208 19.64 -23.90 18.71
CA GLY A 208 19.67 -25.00 17.74
C GLY A 208 21.08 -25.48 17.39
N ASP A 209 22.09 -25.17 18.22
CA ASP A 209 23.50 -25.52 18.01
C ASP A 209 23.96 -26.77 18.78
N SER A 210 23.01 -27.47 19.41
CA SER A 210 23.25 -28.64 20.27
C SER A 210 24.03 -28.34 21.56
N GLU A 211 24.22 -27.06 21.91
CA GLU A 211 24.72 -26.64 23.22
C GLU A 211 23.55 -26.11 24.07
N PRO A 212 23.43 -26.52 25.34
CA PRO A 212 22.43 -25.93 26.23
C PRO A 212 22.69 -24.44 26.43
N ASP A 213 21.66 -23.62 26.29
CA ASP A 213 21.75 -22.19 26.53
C ASP A 213 20.77 -21.73 27.61
N ASP A 214 21.07 -20.57 28.21
CA ASP A 214 20.24 -19.97 29.26
C ASP A 214 19.13 -19.07 28.67
N GLY A 215 18.75 -19.32 27.42
CA GLY A 215 17.73 -18.56 26.71
C GLY A 215 16.35 -18.73 27.35
N SER A 216 15.73 -17.64 27.80
CA SER A 216 14.35 -17.67 28.32
C SER A 216 13.52 -16.50 27.83
N LEU A 217 12.21 -16.69 27.76
CA LEU A 217 11.26 -15.64 27.38
C LEU A 217 11.30 -14.46 28.37
N ARG A 218 11.62 -14.74 29.64
CA ARG A 218 11.73 -13.75 30.71
C ARG A 218 13.11 -13.09 30.78
N GLY A 219 14.19 -13.86 30.72
CA GLY A 219 15.56 -13.38 30.92
C GLY A 219 16.19 -12.80 29.65
N SER A 220 15.91 -13.39 28.50
CA SER A 220 16.60 -13.11 27.23
C SER A 220 15.67 -12.47 26.20
N SER A 221 14.82 -11.54 26.65
CA SER A 221 13.78 -10.91 25.80
C SER A 221 14.33 -10.21 24.54
N THR A 222 15.54 -9.65 24.58
CA THR A 222 16.18 -9.01 23.42
C THR A 222 16.61 -10.02 22.36
N LEU A 223 17.20 -11.14 22.78
CA LEU A 223 17.59 -12.25 21.91
C LEU A 223 16.36 -12.85 21.22
N VAL A 224 15.32 -13.13 22.01
CA VAL A 224 14.05 -13.69 21.50
C VAL A 224 13.40 -12.71 20.51
N ALA A 225 13.36 -11.41 20.83
CA ALA A 225 12.81 -10.40 19.93
C ALA A 225 13.58 -10.32 18.59
N GLU A 226 14.90 -10.43 18.63
CA GLU A 226 15.74 -10.43 17.43
C GLU A 226 15.49 -11.68 16.57
N ARG A 227 15.34 -12.86 17.19
CA ARG A 227 15.01 -14.09 16.47
C ARG A 227 13.61 -14.05 15.86
N ILE A 228 12.62 -13.52 16.58
CA ILE A 228 11.26 -13.27 16.05
C ILE A 228 11.34 -12.30 14.86
N ARG A 229 12.14 -11.23 14.98
CA ARG A 229 12.32 -10.25 13.91
C ARG A 229 12.90 -10.90 12.65
N GLN A 230 13.92 -11.75 12.80
CA GLN A 230 14.54 -12.48 11.68
C GLN A 230 13.54 -13.44 11.01
N GLU A 231 12.85 -14.27 11.79
CA GLU A 231 11.84 -15.21 11.28
C GLU A 231 10.70 -14.48 10.52
N ILE A 232 10.23 -13.34 11.05
CA ILE A 232 9.22 -12.51 10.36
C ILE A 232 9.81 -11.93 9.07
N GLN A 233 11.01 -11.34 9.13
CA GLN A 233 11.65 -10.69 7.99
C GLN A 233 11.87 -11.66 6.83
N ASP A 234 12.30 -12.89 7.11
CA ASP A 234 12.53 -13.92 6.10
C ASP A 234 11.23 -14.32 5.40
N LYS A 235 10.12 -14.42 6.14
CA LYS A 235 8.79 -14.75 5.57
C LYS A 235 8.19 -13.60 4.76
N VAL A 236 8.43 -12.35 5.16
CA VAL A 236 7.80 -11.18 4.50
C VAL A 236 8.68 -10.52 3.44
N ALA A 237 9.93 -10.95 3.30
CA ALA A 237 10.85 -10.46 2.26
C ALA A 237 10.29 -10.65 0.84
N ASP A 238 9.61 -11.77 0.60
CA ASP A 238 8.96 -12.06 -0.68
C ASP A 238 7.79 -11.10 -0.95
N ALA A 239 7.09 -10.68 0.10
CA ALA A 239 6.01 -9.69 0.04
C ALA A 239 6.50 -8.23 -0.08
N GLY A 240 7.82 -7.97 -0.08
CA GLY A 240 8.38 -6.62 -0.24
C GLY A 240 8.31 -5.72 1.00
N LEU A 241 8.15 -6.31 2.19
CA LEU A 241 8.06 -5.64 3.49
C LEU A 241 9.39 -5.65 4.27
#